data_AF-A0A962GFC0-F1
#
_entry.id   AF-A0A962GFC0-F1
#
_cell.length_a   1.000
_cell.length_b   1.000
_cell.length_c   1.000
_cell.angle_alpha   90.00
_cell.angle_beta   90.00
_cell.angle_gamma   90.00
#
_symmetry.space_group_name_H-M   'P 1'
#
loop_
_entity.id
_entity.type
_entity.pdbx_description
1 polymer ?
#
loop_
_entity_poly.entity_id
_entity_poly.type
_entity_poly.pdbx_seq_one_letter_code
_entity_poly.pdbx_strand_id
1 'polypeptide(L)'
;MDKKKTSIDSMAEASRSVVDFSGHNGSLGAAGYREASSHPENCEFLNEPGSTIAISPGLEGFTSIDIGVAWDNVRLEQSGFFGKMFKKARKVGVDLDIGCLYEMKDGTRGAIQAFGEKFGKFDAPPYIWLSGDERTGNAEGHDEVIHVNGAHWDDIKRILVYIYIYKGAPRWSEINPQIILDVPGENDLVVTLGAHDDALALCAVGGLESVRGGIKLTNYTEYFPGHYEMDRAFGFGLEWGEGRKE
;
A
#
# COMPACT_ATOMS: atom_id res chain seq x y z
N MET A 1 -6.46 43.77 11.37
CA MET A 1 -7.01 42.85 12.38
C MET A 1 -6.86 41.47 11.77
N ASP A 2 -5.67 40.89 11.92
CA ASP A 2 -5.24 39.68 11.21
C ASP A 2 -5.90 38.45 11.84
N LYS A 3 -6.66 37.72 11.03
CA LYS A 3 -7.08 36.36 11.38
C LYS A 3 -5.85 35.46 11.24
N LYS A 4 -5.37 34.92 12.36
CA LYS A 4 -4.40 33.82 12.38
C LYS A 4 -4.99 32.65 11.58
N LYS A 5 -4.41 32.34 10.42
CA LYS A 5 -4.64 31.08 9.71
C LYS A 5 -4.12 29.94 10.59
N THR A 6 -4.96 28.93 10.81
CA THR A 6 -4.55 27.73 11.54
C THR A 6 -3.87 26.76 10.56
N SER A 7 -3.07 25.82 11.08
CA SER A 7 -2.41 24.78 10.26
C SER A 7 -3.41 23.97 9.42
N ILE A 8 -4.64 23.82 9.92
CA ILE A 8 -5.76 23.16 9.23
C ILE A 8 -6.20 23.93 7.98
N ASP A 9 -6.21 25.26 8.03
CA ASP A 9 -6.59 26.11 6.88
C ASP A 9 -5.54 26.07 5.77
N SER A 10 -4.28 25.81 6.13
CA SER A 10 -3.16 25.74 5.18
C SER A 10 -3.16 24.42 4.40
N MET A 11 -3.54 23.32 5.07
CA MET A 11 -3.73 22.01 4.41
C MET A 11 -4.91 22.04 3.42
N ALA A 12 -6.00 22.72 3.77
CA ALA A 12 -7.17 22.86 2.90
C ALA A 12 -6.93 23.78 1.68
N GLU A 13 -5.93 24.67 1.74
CA GLU A 13 -5.58 25.59 0.65
C GLU A 13 -4.61 24.93 -0.36
N ALA A 14 -3.71 24.06 0.12
CA ALA A 14 -2.85 23.22 -0.74
C ALA A 14 -3.65 22.19 -1.58
N SER A 15 -4.81 21.73 -1.09
CA SER A 15 -5.69 20.82 -1.83
C SER A 15 -6.50 21.49 -2.97
N ARG A 16 -6.60 22.83 -3.00
CA ARG A 16 -7.49 23.54 -3.96
C ARG A 16 -6.83 23.87 -5.31
N SER A 17 -5.51 23.86 -5.41
CA SER A 17 -4.79 24.12 -6.67
C SER A 17 -4.51 22.85 -7.50
N VAL A 18 -5.03 21.70 -7.08
CA VAL A 18 -4.74 20.36 -7.66
C VAL A 18 -5.94 19.81 -8.48
N VAL A 19 -6.93 20.66 -8.76
CA VAL A 19 -8.25 20.24 -9.27
C VAL A 19 -8.22 19.73 -10.72
N ASP A 20 -7.15 19.94 -11.49
CA ASP A 20 -7.18 19.70 -12.95
C ASP A 20 -6.58 18.38 -13.47
N PHE A 21 -6.10 17.46 -12.62
CA PHE A 21 -5.42 16.28 -13.17
C PHE A 21 -5.61 14.98 -12.37
N SER A 22 -6.82 14.41 -12.50
CA SER A 22 -7.04 12.96 -12.35
C SER A 22 -8.23 12.58 -13.22
N GLY A 23 -7.99 12.58 -14.52
CA GLY A 23 -8.99 12.32 -15.54
C GLY A 23 -9.31 10.84 -15.71
N HIS A 24 -9.73 10.12 -14.66
CA HIS A 24 -10.35 8.80 -14.86
C HIS A 24 -11.53 8.57 -13.91
N ASN A 25 -12.72 8.58 -14.51
CA ASN A 25 -13.96 8.11 -13.91
C ASN A 25 -13.99 6.58 -14.04
N GLY A 26 -13.82 5.86 -12.93
CA GLY A 26 -14.26 4.47 -12.81
C GLY A 26 -13.18 3.39 -12.86
N SER A 27 -12.03 3.57 -12.19
CA SER A 27 -11.16 2.45 -11.84
C SER A 27 -11.99 1.37 -11.12
N LEU A 28 -11.95 0.16 -11.65
CA LEU A 28 -12.45 -1.05 -11.01
C LEU A 28 -11.30 -1.48 -10.10
N GLY A 29 -11.48 -1.49 -8.78
CA GLY A 29 -10.39 -1.83 -7.87
C GLY A 29 -9.82 -3.21 -8.17
N ALA A 30 -8.51 -3.38 -7.92
CA ALA A 30 -7.73 -4.58 -8.20
C ALA A 30 -8.47 -5.86 -7.79
N ALA A 31 -8.70 -6.75 -8.75
CA ALA A 31 -9.33 -8.04 -8.51
C ALA A 31 -8.31 -9.00 -7.87
N GLY A 32 -8.31 -9.10 -6.53
CA GLY A 32 -7.38 -9.99 -5.82
C GLY A 32 -7.70 -10.30 -4.35
N TYR A 33 -8.88 -9.89 -3.84
CA TYR A 33 -9.24 -10.10 -2.44
C TYR A 33 -9.37 -11.61 -2.12
N ARG A 34 -8.70 -12.07 -1.06
CA ARG A 34 -8.76 -13.48 -0.61
C ARG A 34 -9.49 -13.59 0.72
N GLU A 35 -10.57 -14.36 0.75
CA GLU A 35 -11.24 -14.75 1.99
C GLU A 35 -10.50 -15.91 2.65
N ALA A 36 -10.23 -15.81 3.95
CA ALA A 36 -9.55 -16.85 4.73
C ALA A 36 -10.23 -18.24 4.66
N SER A 37 -11.55 -18.28 4.44
CA SER A 37 -12.32 -19.52 4.30
C SER A 37 -12.25 -20.17 2.91
N SER A 38 -11.82 -19.44 1.88
CA SER A 38 -11.93 -19.90 0.49
C SER A 38 -10.75 -20.76 0.04
N HIS A 39 -9.55 -20.52 0.58
CA HIS A 39 -8.31 -21.24 0.25
C HIS A 39 -7.35 -21.35 1.46
N PRO A 40 -7.81 -21.87 2.62
CA PRO A 40 -7.00 -21.93 3.84
C PRO A 40 -5.74 -22.80 3.71
N GLU A 41 -5.70 -23.71 2.74
CA GLU A 41 -4.53 -24.54 2.43
C GLU A 41 -3.39 -23.82 1.70
N ASN A 42 -3.67 -22.67 1.06
CA ASN A 42 -2.72 -21.98 0.18
C ASN A 42 -2.42 -20.53 0.62
N CYS A 43 -2.92 -20.09 1.79
CA CYS A 43 -2.70 -18.74 2.29
C CYS A 43 -2.51 -18.72 3.81
N GLU A 44 -1.48 -18.05 4.30
CA GLU A 44 -1.31 -17.78 5.73
C GLU A 44 -1.63 -16.32 6.04
N PHE A 45 -2.55 -16.11 6.99
CA PHE A 45 -3.11 -14.80 7.31
C PHE A 45 -2.51 -14.23 8.59
N LEU A 46 -1.92 -13.04 8.49
CA LEU A 46 -1.53 -12.24 9.65
C LEU A 46 -2.62 -11.19 9.91
N ASN A 47 -3.51 -11.46 10.87
CA ASN A 47 -4.68 -10.62 11.14
C ASN A 47 -4.54 -9.76 12.41
N GLU A 48 -3.52 -10.01 13.23
CA GLU A 48 -3.29 -9.29 14.49
C GLU A 48 -2.08 -8.36 14.36
N PRO A 49 -2.20 -7.06 14.68
CA PRO A 49 -1.05 -6.16 14.75
C PRO A 49 0.06 -6.71 15.65
N GLY A 50 1.29 -6.69 15.17
CA GLY A 50 2.47 -7.25 15.83
C GLY A 50 2.69 -8.75 15.61
N SER A 51 1.76 -9.46 14.96
CA SER A 51 1.98 -10.85 14.55
C SER A 51 3.09 -10.94 13.50
N THR A 52 3.83 -12.04 13.53
CA THR A 52 4.97 -12.26 12.64
C THR A 52 4.98 -13.67 12.07
N ILE A 53 5.45 -13.78 10.83
CA ILE A 53 5.80 -15.05 10.20
C ILE A 53 7.24 -14.97 9.66
N ALA A 54 7.93 -16.10 9.62
CA ALA A 54 9.26 -16.21 9.03
C ALA A 54 9.25 -17.19 7.86
N ILE A 55 9.85 -16.78 6.75
CA ILE A 55 10.09 -17.60 5.56
C ILE A 55 11.59 -17.87 5.48
N SER A 56 11.96 -19.13 5.30
CA SER A 56 13.35 -19.51 5.05
C SER A 56 13.59 -19.61 3.55
N PRO A 57 14.78 -19.24 3.07
CA PRO A 57 15.09 -19.42 1.66
C PRO A 57 15.11 -20.90 1.29
N GLY A 58 14.68 -21.21 0.07
CA GLY A 58 14.88 -22.52 -0.54
C GLY A 58 16.36 -22.81 -0.81
N LEU A 59 16.66 -24.00 -1.35
CA LEU A 59 18.04 -24.41 -1.66
C LEU A 59 18.78 -23.44 -2.60
N GLU A 60 18.05 -22.76 -3.48
CA GLU A 60 18.59 -21.80 -4.44
C GLU A 60 18.47 -20.33 -3.98
N GLY A 61 18.03 -20.09 -2.74
CA GLY A 61 17.69 -18.75 -2.26
C GLY A 61 16.27 -18.32 -2.65
N PHE A 62 15.99 -17.02 -2.52
CA PHE A 62 14.79 -16.42 -3.10
C PHE A 62 15.06 -16.00 -4.54
N THR A 63 14.07 -16.15 -5.42
CA THR A 63 14.17 -15.70 -6.83
C THR A 63 13.52 -14.32 -7.00
N SER A 64 12.26 -14.20 -6.59
CA SER A 64 11.49 -12.95 -6.54
C SER A 64 10.67 -12.91 -5.25
N ILE A 65 10.29 -11.71 -4.86
CA ILE A 65 9.34 -11.47 -3.78
C ILE A 65 8.42 -10.36 -4.30
N ASP A 66 7.15 -10.70 -4.54
CA ASP A 66 6.17 -9.77 -5.11
C ASP A 66 5.18 -9.35 -4.03
N ILE A 67 4.92 -8.04 -3.95
CA ILE A 67 4.06 -7.44 -2.93
C ILE A 67 2.93 -6.70 -3.65
N GLY A 68 1.75 -7.31 -3.67
CA GLY A 68 0.56 -6.73 -4.27
C GLY A 68 -0.39 -6.14 -3.23
N VAL A 69 -1.21 -5.18 -3.65
CA VAL A 69 -2.38 -4.71 -2.91
C VAL A 69 -3.65 -5.23 -3.57
N ALA A 70 -4.60 -5.70 -2.76
CA ALA A 70 -5.93 -6.09 -3.19
C ALA A 70 -6.98 -5.47 -2.26
N TRP A 71 -8.14 -5.10 -2.79
CA TRP A 71 -9.20 -4.50 -1.98
C TRP A 71 -10.59 -4.79 -2.53
N ASP A 72 -11.61 -4.68 -1.66
CA ASP A 72 -12.99 -4.86 -2.07
C ASP A 72 -13.53 -3.61 -2.78
N ASN A 73 -14.25 -3.83 -3.88
CA ASN A 73 -14.93 -2.75 -4.59
C ASN A 73 -16.13 -2.24 -3.77
N VAL A 74 -16.03 -1.01 -3.23
CA VAL A 74 -17.11 -0.38 -2.45
C VAL A 74 -18.39 -0.18 -3.29
N ARG A 75 -19.47 -0.90 -2.96
CA ARG A 75 -20.83 -0.62 -3.46
C ARG A 75 -21.64 0.05 -2.36
N LEU A 76 -21.70 1.39 -2.37
CA LEU A 76 -22.59 2.13 -1.46
C LEU A 76 -24.05 2.02 -1.93
N GLU A 77 -24.85 1.21 -1.24
CA GLU A 77 -26.30 1.30 -1.32
C GLU A 77 -26.80 2.42 -0.40
N GLN A 78 -27.23 3.55 -0.97
CA GLN A 78 -27.92 4.57 -0.19
C GLN A 78 -29.29 4.04 0.26
N SER A 79 -29.37 3.56 1.50
CA SER A 79 -30.62 3.31 2.22
C SER A 79 -31.22 4.63 2.72
N GLY A 80 -32.01 5.29 1.86
CA GLY A 80 -32.81 6.47 2.20
C GLY A 80 -34.29 6.22 1.92
N PHE A 81 -35.14 6.37 2.93
CA PHE A 81 -36.55 5.93 2.95
C PHE A 81 -37.53 6.77 2.09
N PHE A 82 -37.07 7.59 1.12
CA PHE A 82 -37.92 8.55 0.38
C PHE A 82 -37.64 8.68 -1.13
N GLY A 83 -37.26 7.60 -1.84
CA GLY A 83 -36.97 7.74 -3.28
C GLY A 83 -36.99 6.46 -4.11
N LYS A 84 -38.15 5.83 -4.28
CA LYS A 84 -38.31 4.60 -5.09
C LYS A 84 -38.21 4.78 -6.63
N MET A 85 -37.69 5.88 -7.18
CA MET A 85 -37.79 6.13 -8.64
C MET A 85 -36.50 6.46 -9.42
N PHE A 86 -35.32 6.55 -8.80
CA PHE A 86 -34.07 6.70 -9.57
C PHE A 86 -32.89 6.02 -8.87
N LYS A 87 -32.76 4.70 -9.05
CA LYS A 87 -31.57 3.94 -8.65
C LYS A 87 -30.42 4.21 -9.63
N LYS A 88 -29.67 5.29 -9.43
CA LYS A 88 -28.29 5.37 -9.95
C LYS A 88 -27.35 5.01 -8.80
N ALA A 89 -26.84 3.78 -8.82
CA ALA A 89 -25.71 3.41 -7.98
C ALA A 89 -24.53 4.31 -8.38
N ARG A 90 -24.12 5.22 -7.49
CA ARG A 90 -22.91 6.01 -7.70
C ARG A 90 -21.77 5.23 -7.08
N LYS A 91 -20.99 4.55 -7.92
CA LYS A 91 -19.68 4.01 -7.49
C LYS A 91 -18.83 5.19 -7.07
N VAL A 92 -18.41 5.22 -5.81
CA VAL A 92 -17.34 6.10 -5.36
C VAL A 92 -16.07 5.29 -5.57
N GLY A 93 -15.30 5.60 -6.62
CA GLY A 93 -13.99 5.00 -6.81
C GLY A 93 -13.06 5.54 -5.72
N VAL A 94 -12.52 4.64 -4.91
CA VAL A 94 -11.37 4.92 -4.06
C VAL A 94 -10.15 4.54 -4.87
N ASP A 95 -9.20 5.44 -4.95
CA ASP A 95 -7.90 5.22 -5.58
C ASP A 95 -6.88 4.92 -4.48
N LEU A 96 -6.45 3.65 -4.41
CA LEU A 96 -5.42 3.18 -3.48
C LEU A 96 -4.11 3.03 -4.25
N ASP A 97 -3.07 3.69 -3.75
CA ASP A 97 -1.70 3.49 -4.23
C ASP A 97 -0.92 2.66 -3.20
N ILE A 98 0.06 1.88 -3.67
CA ILE A 98 1.05 1.17 -2.83
C ILE A 98 2.43 1.83 -2.90
N GLY A 99 3.16 1.81 -1.78
CA GLY A 99 4.55 2.23 -1.74
C GLY A 99 5.34 1.49 -0.66
N CYS A 100 6.66 1.68 -0.66
CA CYS A 100 7.49 1.19 0.42
C CYS A 100 8.64 2.13 0.79
N LEU A 101 9.09 2.03 2.04
CA LEU A 101 10.40 2.53 2.47
C LEU A 101 11.37 1.36 2.51
N TYR A 102 12.63 1.59 2.16
CA TYR A 102 13.66 0.58 2.24
C TYR A 102 14.91 1.08 2.98
N GLU A 103 15.61 0.14 3.60
CA GLU A 103 16.96 0.31 4.10
C GLU A 103 17.81 -0.87 3.59
N MET A 104 18.92 -0.57 2.94
CA MET A 104 19.91 -1.53 2.48
C MET A 104 20.90 -1.85 3.62
N LYS A 105 21.63 -2.97 3.53
CA LYS A 105 22.63 -3.35 4.53
C LYS A 105 23.84 -2.39 4.58
N ASP A 106 24.10 -1.66 3.48
CA ASP A 106 25.13 -0.61 3.43
C ASP A 106 24.69 0.71 4.09
N GLY A 107 23.42 0.79 4.54
CA GLY A 107 22.84 1.97 5.16
C GLY A 107 22.13 2.93 4.19
N THR A 108 22.14 2.66 2.89
CA THR A 108 21.35 3.41 1.89
C THR A 108 19.86 3.24 2.18
N ARG A 109 19.10 4.34 2.08
CA ARG A 109 17.67 4.34 2.38
C ARG A 109 16.91 5.16 1.35
N GLY A 110 15.66 4.82 1.14
CA GLY A 110 14.80 5.58 0.25
C GLY A 110 13.35 5.13 0.32
N ALA A 111 12.56 5.67 -0.60
CA ALA A 111 11.18 5.30 -0.81
C ALA A 111 10.98 4.88 -2.26
N ILE A 112 10.15 3.86 -2.47
CA ILE A 112 9.60 3.47 -3.77
C ILE A 112 8.10 3.78 -3.75
N GLN A 113 7.63 4.58 -4.69
CA GLN A 113 6.23 5.03 -4.79
C GLN A 113 6.00 5.77 -6.11
N ALA A 114 4.76 5.76 -6.58
CA ALA A 114 4.36 6.50 -7.79
C ALA A 114 4.50 8.03 -7.61
N PHE A 115 4.28 8.54 -6.40
CA PHE A 115 4.44 9.96 -6.09
C PHE A 115 5.92 10.38 -6.12
N GLY A 116 6.23 11.42 -6.92
CA GLY A 116 7.61 11.85 -7.16
C GLY A 116 8.42 10.89 -8.05
N GLU A 117 7.73 10.03 -8.80
CA GLU A 117 8.29 9.14 -9.83
C GLU A 117 9.41 8.21 -9.34
N LYS A 118 9.31 7.74 -8.10
CA LYS A 118 10.31 6.87 -7.47
C LYS A 118 9.98 5.40 -7.71
N PHE A 119 10.05 4.94 -8.95
CA PHE A 119 9.68 3.57 -9.30
C PHE A 119 10.75 2.51 -8.98
N GLY A 120 12.01 2.91 -8.77
CA GLY A 120 13.09 1.96 -8.50
C GLY A 120 13.51 1.12 -9.70
N LYS A 121 14.26 0.03 -9.45
CA LYS A 121 14.83 -0.87 -10.46
C LYS A 121 14.94 -2.28 -9.88
N PHE A 122 14.62 -3.28 -10.69
CA PHE A 122 14.70 -4.70 -10.29
C PHE A 122 16.14 -5.24 -10.36
N ASP A 123 16.88 -4.92 -11.42
CA ASP A 123 18.24 -5.44 -11.67
C ASP A 123 19.37 -4.49 -11.23
N ALA A 124 19.05 -3.45 -10.46
CA ALA A 124 20.02 -2.52 -9.92
C ALA A 124 19.56 -2.02 -8.54
N PRO A 125 20.48 -1.64 -7.63
CA PRO A 125 20.11 -1.09 -6.33
C PRO A 125 19.03 0.02 -6.48
N PRO A 126 17.94 -0.04 -5.68
CA PRO A 126 17.79 -0.83 -4.46
C PRO A 126 17.26 -2.27 -4.67
N TYR A 127 17.18 -2.77 -5.91
CA TYR A 127 16.61 -4.09 -6.25
C TYR A 127 15.13 -4.23 -5.91
N ILE A 128 14.44 -3.09 -5.85
CA ILE A 128 13.03 -2.94 -5.57
C ILE A 128 12.47 -2.08 -6.70
N TRP A 129 11.40 -2.55 -7.34
CA TRP A 129 10.74 -1.89 -8.45
C TRP A 129 9.22 -1.90 -8.25
N LEU A 130 8.57 -0.76 -8.42
CA LEU A 130 7.11 -0.67 -8.46
C LEU A 130 6.65 -0.75 -9.91
N SER A 131 5.82 -1.75 -10.22
CA SER A 131 5.10 -1.81 -11.50
C SER A 131 4.21 -0.57 -11.57
N GLY A 132 4.49 0.34 -12.50
CA GLY A 132 3.65 1.52 -12.66
C GLY A 132 2.20 1.12 -12.94
N ASP A 133 1.25 1.91 -12.47
CA ASP A 133 -0.20 1.79 -12.68
C ASP A 133 -0.54 1.00 -13.96
N GLU A 134 -1.08 -0.21 -13.81
CA GLU A 134 -1.58 -1.03 -14.91
C GLU A 134 -2.86 -0.35 -15.46
N ARG A 135 -2.66 0.71 -16.24
CA ARG A 135 -3.60 1.71 -16.79
C ARG A 135 -4.81 1.19 -17.58
N THR A 136 -5.17 -0.08 -17.50
CA THR A 136 -6.25 -0.67 -18.31
C THR A 136 -7.33 -1.39 -17.53
N GLY A 137 -7.11 -1.78 -16.26
CA GLY A 137 -8.13 -2.48 -15.44
C GLY A 137 -8.78 -3.69 -16.12
N ASN A 138 -8.09 -4.28 -17.10
CA ASN A 138 -8.60 -5.31 -18.02
C ASN A 138 -7.86 -6.65 -17.86
N ALA A 139 -6.84 -6.72 -17.00
CA ALA A 139 -6.12 -7.95 -16.67
C ALA A 139 -6.59 -8.49 -15.31
N GLU A 140 -6.69 -9.81 -15.17
CA GLU A 140 -6.80 -10.45 -13.86
C GLU A 140 -5.46 -10.28 -13.13
N GLY A 141 -5.43 -9.62 -11.96
CA GLY A 141 -4.19 -9.35 -11.22
C GLY A 141 -4.25 -8.08 -10.35
N HIS A 142 -3.11 -7.76 -9.72
CA HIS A 142 -2.91 -6.55 -8.91
C HIS A 142 -2.63 -5.32 -9.80
N ASP A 143 -3.27 -4.18 -9.52
CA ASP A 143 -3.12 -2.94 -10.31
C ASP A 143 -1.72 -2.29 -10.14
N GLU A 144 -1.13 -2.43 -8.95
CA GLU A 144 0.23 -2.00 -8.61
C GLU A 144 0.92 -3.10 -7.76
N VAL A 145 2.15 -3.46 -8.13
CA VAL A 145 2.96 -4.51 -7.49
C VAL A 145 4.37 -3.97 -7.21
N ILE A 146 4.85 -4.16 -5.99
CA ILE A 146 6.26 -3.96 -5.65
C ILE A 146 6.98 -5.29 -5.87
N HIS A 147 7.86 -5.31 -6.86
CA HIS A 147 8.76 -6.41 -7.16
C HIS A 147 10.09 -6.23 -6.43
N VAL A 148 10.49 -7.22 -5.66
CA VAL A 148 11.81 -7.26 -5.01
C VAL A 148 12.61 -8.41 -5.61
N ASN A 149 13.84 -8.14 -6.02
CA ASN A 149 14.73 -9.16 -6.57
C ASN A 149 15.24 -10.05 -5.44
N GLY A 150 14.73 -11.28 -5.39
CA GLY A 150 15.03 -12.23 -4.32
C GLY A 150 16.50 -12.63 -4.27
N ALA A 151 17.20 -12.62 -5.42
CA ALA A 151 18.63 -12.90 -5.48
C ALA A 151 19.47 -11.86 -4.72
N HIS A 152 18.91 -10.67 -4.50
CA HIS A 152 19.52 -9.56 -3.75
C HIS A 152 18.83 -9.30 -2.40
N TRP A 153 18.00 -10.23 -1.91
CA TRP A 153 17.35 -10.08 -0.60
C TRP A 153 18.38 -9.87 0.53
N ASP A 154 19.54 -10.50 0.41
CA ASP A 154 20.63 -10.34 1.37
C ASP A 154 21.37 -9.00 1.27
N ASP A 155 21.09 -8.16 0.29
CA ASP A 155 21.60 -6.77 0.25
C ASP A 155 20.63 -5.80 0.94
N ILE A 156 19.37 -6.21 1.12
CA ILE A 156 18.30 -5.44 1.73
C ILE A 156 18.25 -5.75 3.23
N LYS A 157 18.18 -4.71 4.07
CA LYS A 157 18.04 -4.88 5.53
C LYS A 157 16.58 -4.99 5.93
N ARG A 158 15.75 -4.06 5.44
CA ARG A 158 14.30 -4.06 5.70
C ARG A 158 13.52 -3.24 4.67
N ILE A 159 12.26 -3.62 4.51
CA ILE A 159 11.25 -2.93 3.70
C ILE A 159 10.03 -2.67 4.59
N LEU A 160 9.49 -1.46 4.56
CA LEU A 160 8.20 -1.11 5.15
C LEU A 160 7.20 -0.85 4.03
N VAL A 161 6.18 -1.67 3.91
CA VAL A 161 5.10 -1.53 2.91
C VAL A 161 3.98 -0.67 3.49
N TYR A 162 3.52 0.30 2.70
CA TYR A 162 2.40 1.16 3.05
C TYR A 162 1.46 1.34 1.87
N ILE A 163 0.23 1.71 2.20
CA ILE A 163 -0.81 2.11 1.24
C ILE A 163 -1.34 3.47 1.64
N TYR A 164 -1.83 4.23 0.66
CA TYR A 164 -2.44 5.53 0.93
C TYR A 164 -3.59 5.82 -0.03
N ILE A 165 -4.58 6.57 0.47
CA ILE A 165 -5.74 6.97 -0.34
C ILE A 165 -5.39 8.27 -1.08
N TYR A 166 -5.26 8.20 -2.40
CA TYR A 166 -4.94 9.37 -3.23
C TYR A 166 -6.19 10.21 -3.54
N LYS A 167 -7.32 9.54 -3.84
CA LYS A 167 -8.60 10.19 -4.16
C LYS A 167 -9.78 9.35 -3.67
N GLY A 168 -10.79 10.02 -3.11
CA GLY A 168 -12.01 9.40 -2.60
C GLY A 168 -12.36 9.88 -1.19
N ALA A 169 -13.57 9.60 -0.72
CA ALA A 169 -13.89 9.81 0.68
C ALA A 169 -13.19 8.69 1.49
N PRO A 170 -12.30 9.02 2.44
CA PRO A 170 -11.49 8.03 3.15
C PRO A 170 -12.37 7.24 4.09
N ARG A 171 -12.70 6.01 3.70
CA ARG A 171 -13.26 5.03 4.61
C ARG A 171 -12.53 3.72 4.41
N TRP A 172 -11.44 3.55 5.15
CA TRP A 172 -10.68 2.29 5.21
C TRP A 172 -11.60 1.12 5.59
N SER A 173 -12.59 1.40 6.43
CA SER A 173 -13.72 0.51 6.78
C SER A 173 -14.48 -0.08 5.59
N GLU A 174 -14.43 0.58 4.43
CA GLU A 174 -15.15 0.12 3.23
C GLU A 174 -14.24 -0.53 2.21
N ILE A 175 -12.95 -0.19 2.24
CA ILE A 175 -11.98 -0.62 1.25
C ILE A 175 -11.47 -2.03 1.58
N ASN A 176 -11.35 -2.37 2.88
CA ASN A 176 -10.76 -3.63 3.36
C ASN A 176 -9.48 -4.06 2.58
N PRO A 177 -8.44 -3.21 2.54
CA PRO A 177 -7.21 -3.57 1.83
C PRO A 177 -6.54 -4.82 2.43
N GLN A 178 -5.99 -5.64 1.56
CA GLN A 178 -5.09 -6.75 1.85
C GLN A 178 -3.77 -6.51 1.12
N ILE A 179 -2.67 -6.78 1.82
CA ILE A 179 -1.36 -6.92 1.18
C ILE A 179 -1.08 -8.40 1.02
N ILE A 180 -0.72 -8.79 -0.21
CA ILE A 180 -0.37 -10.15 -0.57
C ILE A 180 1.13 -10.17 -0.87
N LEU A 181 1.84 -11.02 -0.14
CA LEU A 181 3.25 -11.32 -0.36
C LEU A 181 3.33 -12.69 -1.04
N ASP A 182 3.77 -12.69 -2.30
CA ASP A 182 4.04 -13.89 -3.09
C ASP A 182 5.56 -14.16 -3.10
N VAL A 183 5.94 -15.33 -2.61
CA VAL A 183 7.30 -15.84 -2.62
C VAL A 183 7.28 -17.20 -3.31
N PRO A 184 7.97 -17.38 -4.47
CA PRO A 184 7.93 -18.62 -5.21
C PRO A 184 8.31 -19.84 -4.36
N GLY A 185 7.41 -20.83 -4.32
CA GLY A 185 7.57 -22.05 -3.54
C GLY A 185 6.97 -22.01 -2.14
N GLU A 186 6.45 -20.85 -1.70
CA GLU A 186 5.70 -20.69 -0.47
C GLU A 186 4.21 -20.46 -0.75
N ASN A 187 3.37 -20.63 0.27
CA ASN A 187 1.99 -20.17 0.22
C ASN A 187 1.94 -18.64 0.32
N ASP A 188 1.01 -18.01 -0.39
CA ASP A 188 0.79 -16.56 -0.32
C ASP A 188 0.57 -16.12 1.13
N LEU A 189 1.26 -15.07 1.54
CA LEU A 189 1.09 -14.50 2.87
C LEU A 189 0.24 -13.25 2.77
N VAL A 190 -0.86 -13.24 3.52
CA VAL A 190 -1.85 -12.18 3.45
C VAL A 190 -1.86 -11.40 4.76
N VAL A 191 -1.60 -10.10 4.66
CA VAL A 191 -1.76 -9.17 5.78
C VAL A 191 -3.09 -8.44 5.61
N THR A 192 -3.99 -8.62 6.58
CA THR A 192 -5.27 -7.91 6.61
C THR A 192 -5.23 -6.77 7.62
N LEU A 193 -5.99 -5.72 7.31
CA LEU A 193 -6.12 -4.57 8.19
C LEU A 193 -7.21 -4.85 9.25
N GLY A 194 -6.81 -5.25 10.45
CA GLY A 194 -7.72 -5.55 11.55
C GLY A 194 -8.32 -4.31 12.25
N ALA A 195 -7.68 -3.14 12.11
CA ALA A 195 -8.13 -1.86 12.67
C ALA A 195 -8.06 -0.79 11.59
N HIS A 196 -8.85 0.28 11.71
CA HIS A 196 -8.92 1.38 10.75
C HIS A 196 -9.13 2.73 11.44
N ASP A 197 -8.49 3.77 10.93
CA ASP A 197 -8.73 5.16 11.31
C ASP A 197 -8.99 6.01 10.05
N ASP A 198 -10.28 6.29 9.80
CA ASP A 198 -10.75 7.04 8.64
C ASP A 198 -10.29 8.52 8.67
N ALA A 199 -9.70 9.01 9.76
CA ALA A 199 -9.10 10.34 9.84
C ALA A 199 -7.68 10.41 9.25
N LEU A 200 -7.06 9.27 8.97
CA LEU A 200 -5.66 9.16 8.54
C LEU A 200 -5.58 8.65 7.10
N ALA A 201 -4.70 9.25 6.30
CA ALA A 201 -4.66 9.01 4.85
C ALA A 201 -3.68 7.90 4.43
N LEU A 202 -2.85 7.42 5.36
CA LEU A 202 -1.78 6.45 5.10
C LEU A 202 -1.83 5.32 6.13
N CYS A 203 -1.64 4.09 5.67
CA CYS A 203 -1.49 2.91 6.52
C CYS A 203 -0.18 2.19 6.22
N ALA A 204 0.67 2.02 7.25
CA ALA A 204 1.80 1.11 7.23
C ALA A 204 1.28 -0.31 7.50
N VAL A 205 1.32 -1.16 6.48
CA VAL A 205 0.66 -2.46 6.52
C VAL A 205 1.58 -3.53 7.10
N GLY A 206 2.79 -3.65 6.58
CA GLY A 206 3.71 -4.71 6.99
C GLY A 206 5.17 -4.39 6.78
N GLY A 207 6.02 -5.01 7.60
CA GLY A 207 7.47 -4.89 7.53
C GLY A 207 8.11 -6.22 7.17
N LEU A 208 9.00 -6.21 6.19
CA LEU A 208 9.86 -7.34 5.85
C LEU A 208 11.27 -7.03 6.35
N GLU A 209 11.84 -7.92 7.17
CA GLU A 209 13.21 -7.81 7.67
C GLU A 209 14.06 -8.99 7.19
N SER A 210 15.28 -8.71 6.70
CA SER A 210 16.25 -9.77 6.35
C SER A 210 16.90 -10.30 7.63
N VAL A 211 16.52 -11.52 8.03
CA VAL A 211 17.02 -12.16 9.25
C VAL A 211 17.64 -13.51 8.89
N ARG A 212 18.98 -13.58 8.98
CA ARG A 212 19.76 -14.80 8.66
C ARG A 212 19.47 -15.35 7.25
N GLY A 213 19.29 -14.46 6.27
CA GLY A 213 18.97 -14.82 4.88
C GLY A 213 17.50 -15.17 4.64
N GLY A 214 16.68 -15.28 5.70
CA GLY A 214 15.22 -15.42 5.60
C GLY A 214 14.49 -14.08 5.60
N ILE A 215 13.18 -14.14 5.35
CA ILE A 215 12.27 -13.01 5.47
C ILE A 215 11.54 -13.17 6.81
N LYS A 216 11.58 -12.14 7.65
CA LYS A 216 10.63 -11.99 8.75
C LYS A 216 9.60 -10.95 8.35
N LEU A 217 8.36 -11.37 8.13
CA LEU A 217 7.23 -10.49 7.87
C LEU A 217 6.52 -10.18 9.19
N THR A 218 6.24 -8.90 9.44
CA THR A 218 5.48 -8.41 10.60
C THR A 218 4.25 -7.66 10.11
N ASN A 219 3.06 -7.97 10.63
CA ASN A 219 1.88 -7.13 10.43
C ASN A 219 1.97 -5.91 11.36
N TYR A 220 2.02 -4.71 10.79
CA TYR A 220 1.93 -3.47 11.56
C TYR A 220 0.49 -2.97 11.65
N THR A 221 -0.20 -2.79 10.52
CA THR A 221 -1.55 -2.19 10.47
C THR A 221 -1.62 -0.89 11.31
N GLU A 222 -0.66 0.02 11.08
CA GLU A 222 -0.54 1.29 11.80
C GLU A 222 -0.89 2.46 10.87
N TYR A 223 -1.67 3.43 11.36
CA TYR A 223 -2.18 4.54 10.54
C TYR A 223 -1.45 5.85 10.88
N PHE A 224 -1.20 6.67 9.86
CA PHE A 224 -0.44 7.91 10.00
C PHE A 224 -1.06 9.07 9.20
N PRO A 225 -0.88 10.33 9.65
CA PRO A 225 -1.30 11.50 8.90
C PRO A 225 -0.62 11.64 7.54
N GLY A 226 0.62 11.17 7.43
CA GLY A 226 1.41 11.23 6.21
C GLY A 226 2.75 10.50 6.34
N HIS A 227 3.52 10.56 5.25
CA HIS A 227 4.77 9.84 5.11
C HIS A 227 5.85 10.25 6.13
N TYR A 228 5.89 11.54 6.49
CA TYR A 228 6.85 12.06 7.45
C TYR A 228 6.63 11.47 8.85
N GLU A 229 5.37 11.43 9.31
CA GLU A 229 5.01 10.84 10.60
C GLU A 229 5.27 9.34 10.63
N MET A 230 4.93 8.63 9.54
CA MET A 230 5.22 7.20 9.39
C MET A 230 6.73 6.94 9.45
N ASP A 231 7.53 7.64 8.64
CA ASP A 231 8.98 7.47 8.63
C ASP A 231 9.59 7.76 10.01
N ARG A 232 9.15 8.82 10.69
CA ARG A 232 9.61 9.12 12.04
C ARG A 232 9.31 7.97 13.02
N ALA A 233 8.17 7.31 12.90
CA ALA A 233 7.79 6.18 13.75
C ALA A 233 8.66 4.94 13.49
N PHE A 234 8.93 4.61 12.22
CA PHE A 234 9.72 3.44 11.84
C PHE A 234 11.24 3.70 11.72
N GLY A 235 11.66 4.95 11.77
CA GLY A 235 13.05 5.37 11.84
C GLY A 235 13.88 5.06 10.59
N PHE A 236 13.37 5.34 9.37
CA PHE A 236 14.22 5.32 8.17
C PHE A 236 15.02 6.63 8.07
N GLY A 237 14.46 7.75 8.52
CA GLY A 237 15.15 9.03 8.57
C GLY A 237 15.39 9.64 7.20
N LEU A 238 14.38 9.54 6.32
CA LEU A 238 14.39 10.14 5.00
C LEU A 238 14.10 11.64 5.08
N GLU A 239 14.59 12.37 4.08
CA GLU A 239 14.22 13.76 3.87
C GLU A 239 12.95 13.82 3.01
N TRP A 240 11.88 14.38 3.56
CA TRP A 240 10.59 14.54 2.90
C TRP A 240 10.41 15.97 2.40
N GLY A 241 10.11 16.13 1.11
CA GLY A 241 9.69 17.39 0.51
C GLY A 241 8.22 17.35 0.09
N GLU A 242 7.66 18.50 -0.28
CA GLU A 242 6.36 18.57 -0.96
C GLU A 242 6.51 17.95 -2.37
N GLY A 243 6.18 16.68 -2.54
CA GLY A 243 6.20 16.07 -3.88
C GLY A 243 5.00 16.51 -4.71
N ARG A 244 5.09 16.30 -6.03
CA ARG A 244 4.00 16.49 -7.00
C ARG A 244 4.11 15.35 -8.01
N LYS A 245 2.99 14.70 -8.37
CA LYS A 245 2.93 13.87 -9.59
C LYS A 245 2.92 14.86 -10.77
N GLU A 246 3.88 14.79 -11.70
CA GLU A 246 3.85 15.57 -12.95
C GLU A 246 2.81 15.01 -13.93
#